data_AF-A0A4Q5ZHK8-F1
#
_entry.id   AF-A0A4Q5ZHK8-F1
#
_cell.length_a   1.000
_cell.length_b   1.000
_cell.length_c   1.000
_cell.angle_alpha   90.00
_cell.angle_beta   90.00
_cell.angle_gamma   90.00
#
_symmetry.space_group_name_H-M   'P 1'
#
loop_
_entity.id
_entity.type
_entity.pdbx_description
1 polymer ?
#
loop_
_entity_poly.entity_id
_entity_poly.type
_entity_poly.pdbx_seq_one_letter_code
_entity_poly.pdbx_strand_id
1 'polypeptide(L)'
;VAISGVWGLGENMVQGTVTPDEYLVFKPTLRVNKNAIIEKKPGDKAMTMLYNTDTSSGQTVINTNTPAEKRKQFTLTEEEVLSISRWCLQIEDHYGKPMDIEWAKDGISGKIFIVQARPETVHSRQNPYIQNVFELQEKGTLIAEGNAVGEKVASGIARVLSSPAEADKLQPGEILVTDITSPDWDPVLKRSAAIITNKGGRTSHASIVARELGVPAIVGTGNATQVIKDGEPVTVSCAEGKTGFVYKGALRYQTRNVDFSKVLKPSNTEAMLIVADPDQAFKLSFYPNDGVGLMRLEFIVTHSVKIHPMALVRFDQIKDKAVKNKIEELTAGYPDKKQYFVEQLSQGIATIAAAFYPKDVIVRTSDFKTNEYANLIGGNIFEPVEENPMLGFRGASRYYNERYQEGFALECEALRKVRQDMGLTNVKVMIPFCRTVEEAKKVVAVMKKNGLDRDRDNTLDLYMMVEIPSNVILAGEFARIFDGFSIGSNDLTQLVLGVDRDSSIISPLFN
;
A
#
# COMPACT_ATOMS: atom_id res chain seq x y z
N VAL A 1 -9.38 -5.16 -14.28
CA VAL A 1 -9.38 -4.15 -15.34
C VAL A 1 -8.71 -2.94 -14.75
N ALA A 2 -7.68 -2.40 -15.41
CA ALA A 2 -7.11 -1.10 -15.06
C ALA A 2 -7.75 -0.05 -15.97
N ILE A 3 -8.20 1.06 -15.41
CA ILE A 3 -8.80 2.17 -16.15
C ILE A 3 -8.06 3.44 -15.76
N SER A 4 -7.68 4.23 -16.76
CA SER A 4 -7.07 5.55 -16.56
C SER A 4 -7.93 6.63 -17.21
N GLY A 5 -8.01 7.81 -16.60
CA GLY A 5 -8.84 8.92 -17.06
C GLY A 5 -8.19 10.29 -16.88
N VAL A 6 -8.32 11.14 -17.89
CA VAL A 6 -7.92 12.57 -17.88
C VAL A 6 -9.07 13.44 -18.38
N TRP A 7 -8.97 14.75 -18.13
CA TRP A 7 -9.87 15.72 -18.74
C TRP A 7 -9.46 16.02 -20.20
N GLY A 8 -10.45 16.19 -21.08
CA GLY A 8 -10.21 16.53 -22.48
C GLY A 8 -9.89 15.33 -23.37
N LEU A 9 -9.23 15.56 -24.50
CA LEU A 9 -8.82 14.50 -25.41
C LEU A 9 -7.70 13.63 -24.79
N GLY A 10 -7.73 12.32 -25.04
CA GLY A 10 -6.86 11.33 -24.41
C GLY A 10 -5.38 11.37 -24.82
N GLU A 11 -5.00 12.20 -25.79
CA GLU A 11 -3.63 12.30 -26.32
C GLU A 11 -2.58 12.57 -25.21
N ASN A 12 -2.90 13.43 -24.24
CA ASN A 12 -2.00 13.74 -23.12
C ASN A 12 -1.67 12.51 -22.25
N MET A 13 -2.62 11.56 -22.15
CA MET A 13 -2.42 10.32 -21.41
C MET A 13 -1.52 9.37 -22.21
N VAL A 14 -1.74 9.23 -23.52
CA VAL A 14 -0.93 8.37 -24.40
C VAL A 14 0.52 8.86 -24.48
N GLN A 15 0.73 10.18 -24.47
CA GLN A 15 2.06 10.80 -24.47
C GLN A 15 2.72 10.84 -23.09
N GLY A 16 2.00 10.49 -22.02
CA GLY A 16 2.52 10.51 -20.64
C GLY A 16 2.83 11.91 -20.11
N THR A 17 2.17 12.96 -20.63
CA THR A 17 2.41 14.36 -20.23
C THR A 17 1.66 14.77 -18.97
N VAL A 18 0.69 13.97 -18.54
CA VAL A 18 -0.20 14.22 -17.39
C VAL A 18 -0.38 12.94 -16.59
N THR A 19 -0.45 13.04 -15.26
CA THR A 19 -0.79 11.91 -14.39
C THR A 19 -2.31 11.73 -14.36
N PRO A 20 -2.85 10.61 -14.88
CA PRO A 20 -4.29 10.36 -14.91
C PRO A 20 -4.84 9.93 -13.56
N ASP A 21 -6.16 9.99 -13.40
CA ASP A 21 -6.81 9.16 -12.38
C ASP A 21 -6.69 7.70 -12.77
N GLU A 22 -6.50 6.83 -11.80
CA GLU A 22 -6.40 5.39 -12.02
C GLU A 22 -7.41 4.63 -11.15
N TYR A 23 -7.99 3.60 -11.74
CA TYR A 23 -8.96 2.73 -11.10
C TYR A 23 -8.59 1.28 -11.36
N LEU A 24 -8.69 0.46 -10.31
CA LEU A 24 -8.51 -0.99 -10.44
C LEU A 24 -9.82 -1.70 -10.11
N VAL A 25 -10.28 -2.53 -11.04
CA VAL A 25 -11.55 -3.25 -10.93
C VAL A 25 -11.33 -4.76 -10.98
N PHE A 26 -11.82 -5.48 -9.97
CA PHE A 26 -11.61 -6.90 -9.81
C PHE A 26 -12.61 -7.72 -10.66
N LYS A 27 -12.10 -8.45 -11.66
CA LYS A 27 -12.94 -9.13 -12.65
C LYS A 27 -13.91 -10.16 -12.03
N PRO A 28 -13.51 -11.03 -11.08
CA PRO A 28 -14.42 -12.04 -10.54
C PRO A 28 -15.65 -11.46 -9.85
N THR A 29 -15.48 -10.43 -9.02
CA THR A 29 -16.61 -9.79 -8.32
C THR A 29 -17.44 -8.90 -9.26
N LEU A 30 -16.82 -8.33 -10.30
CA LEU A 30 -17.55 -7.61 -11.35
C LEU A 30 -18.51 -8.53 -12.11
N ARG A 31 -18.10 -9.78 -12.41
CA ARG A 31 -18.94 -10.77 -13.11
C ARG A 31 -20.19 -11.16 -12.32
N VAL A 32 -20.16 -11.05 -10.99
CA VAL A 32 -21.31 -11.30 -10.12
C VAL A 32 -22.01 -10.01 -9.66
N ASN A 33 -21.81 -8.91 -10.39
CA ASN A 33 -22.45 -7.60 -10.16
C ASN A 33 -22.24 -7.00 -8.76
N LYS A 34 -21.09 -7.27 -8.13
CA LYS A 34 -20.67 -6.59 -6.90
C LYS A 34 -19.95 -5.27 -7.20
N ASN A 35 -19.74 -4.43 -6.18
CA ASN A 35 -18.91 -3.24 -6.33
C ASN A 35 -17.44 -3.66 -6.42
N ALA A 36 -16.96 -3.85 -7.64
CA ALA A 36 -15.65 -4.45 -7.90
C ALA A 36 -14.48 -3.45 -7.93
N ILE A 37 -14.71 -2.18 -7.61
CA ILE A 37 -13.62 -1.18 -7.55
C ILE A 37 -12.81 -1.44 -6.29
N ILE A 38 -11.58 -1.94 -6.46
CA ILE A 38 -10.68 -2.27 -5.35
C ILE A 38 -9.68 -1.14 -5.06
N GLU A 39 -9.45 -0.25 -6.03
CA GLU A 39 -8.51 0.87 -5.87
C GLU A 39 -8.95 2.09 -6.70
N LYS A 40 -8.77 3.28 -6.11
CA LYS A 40 -8.95 4.59 -6.77
C LYS A 40 -7.75 5.49 -6.42
N LYS A 41 -6.95 5.86 -7.41
CA LYS A 41 -5.80 6.76 -7.26
C LYS A 41 -6.06 8.06 -8.02
N PRO A 42 -6.10 9.23 -7.34
CA PRO A 42 -6.27 10.50 -8.02
C PRO A 42 -4.98 10.93 -8.72
N GLY A 43 -5.10 11.35 -9.99
CA GLY A 43 -4.00 11.95 -10.74
C GLY A 43 -3.92 13.47 -10.57
N ASP A 44 -2.75 14.06 -10.85
CA ASP A 44 -2.59 15.52 -10.83
C ASP A 44 -3.46 16.24 -11.88
N LYS A 45 -3.77 15.55 -12.99
CA LYS A 45 -4.51 16.03 -14.15
C LYS A 45 -4.13 17.45 -14.58
N ALA A 46 -2.84 17.76 -14.59
CA ALA A 46 -2.33 19.14 -14.71
C ALA A 46 -2.75 19.88 -15.99
N MET A 47 -2.90 19.15 -17.11
CA MET A 47 -3.26 19.72 -18.41
C MET A 47 -4.48 19.03 -19.03
N THR A 48 -5.24 19.77 -19.82
CA THR A 48 -6.43 19.34 -20.56
C THR A 48 -6.27 19.72 -22.04
N MET A 49 -6.41 18.75 -22.95
CA MET A 49 -6.41 19.00 -24.39
C MET A 49 -7.84 19.25 -24.90
N LEU A 50 -8.03 20.36 -25.63
CA LEU A 50 -9.32 20.81 -26.14
C LEU A 50 -9.25 21.05 -27.66
N TYR A 51 -10.41 21.07 -28.32
CA TYR A 51 -10.48 21.56 -29.69
C TYR A 51 -10.12 23.04 -29.76
N ASN A 52 -9.27 23.38 -30.72
CA ASN A 52 -8.93 24.76 -30.97
C ASN A 52 -10.03 25.42 -31.80
N THR A 53 -10.66 26.45 -31.25
CA THR A 53 -11.66 27.25 -31.96
C THR A 53 -11.03 28.31 -32.85
N ASP A 54 -9.72 28.57 -32.71
CA ASP A 54 -8.99 29.51 -33.54
C ASP A 54 -8.42 28.85 -34.81
N THR A 55 -9.17 29.01 -35.89
CA THR A 55 -8.85 28.49 -37.23
C THR A 55 -7.64 29.16 -37.88
N SER A 56 -7.12 30.27 -37.34
CA SER A 56 -5.99 31.00 -37.92
C SER A 56 -4.63 30.34 -37.66
N SER A 57 -4.53 29.52 -36.61
CA SER A 57 -3.28 28.89 -36.16
C SER A 57 -2.87 27.64 -36.95
N GLY A 58 -3.78 27.08 -37.77
CA GLY A 58 -3.60 25.78 -38.43
C GLY A 58 -3.61 24.56 -37.49
N GLN A 59 -3.62 24.77 -36.16
CA GLN A 59 -3.69 23.71 -35.16
C GLN A 59 -5.14 23.45 -34.77
N THR A 60 -5.58 22.20 -34.84
CA THR A 60 -6.97 21.78 -34.53
C THR A 60 -7.21 21.52 -33.04
N VAL A 61 -6.15 21.42 -32.23
CA VAL A 61 -6.20 21.17 -30.79
C VAL A 61 -5.29 22.12 -30.04
N ILE A 62 -5.64 22.42 -28.78
CA ILE A 62 -4.84 23.26 -27.88
C ILE A 62 -4.78 22.63 -26.50
N ASN A 63 -3.62 22.73 -25.86
CA ASN A 63 -3.40 22.26 -24.50
C ASN A 63 -3.49 23.43 -23.50
N THR A 64 -4.27 23.25 -22.44
CA THR A 64 -4.50 24.27 -21.42
C THR A 64 -4.33 23.72 -20.01
N ASN A 65 -4.03 24.57 -19.05
CA ASN A 65 -3.96 24.17 -17.64
C ASN A 65 -5.35 23.79 -17.12
N THR A 66 -5.44 22.63 -16.49
CA THR A 66 -6.68 22.18 -15.86
C THR A 66 -6.99 23.04 -14.64
N PRO A 67 -8.23 23.56 -14.50
CA PRO A 67 -8.64 24.31 -13.31
C PRO A 67 -8.43 23.51 -12.02
N ALA A 68 -7.98 24.19 -10.95
CA ALA A 68 -7.65 23.56 -9.67
C ALA A 68 -8.79 22.70 -9.10
N GLU A 69 -10.04 23.15 -9.24
CA GLU A 69 -11.23 22.41 -8.80
C GLU A 69 -11.41 21.10 -9.57
N LYS A 70 -11.14 21.08 -10.88
CA LYS A 70 -11.20 19.85 -11.70
C LYS A 70 -10.04 18.91 -11.42
N ARG A 71 -8.86 19.41 -11.06
CA ARG A 71 -7.70 18.58 -10.68
C ARG A 71 -7.99 17.74 -9.44
N LYS A 72 -8.76 18.29 -8.48
CA LYS A 72 -9.16 17.60 -7.24
C LYS A 72 -10.29 16.59 -7.42
N GLN A 73 -10.97 16.58 -8.57
CA GLN A 73 -12.09 15.69 -8.83
C GLN A 73 -11.63 14.44 -9.60
N PHE A 74 -12.26 13.32 -9.33
CA PHE A 74 -12.16 12.14 -10.19
C PHE A 74 -12.88 12.39 -11.52
N THR A 75 -12.26 11.97 -12.62
CA THR A 75 -12.76 12.14 -14.00
C THR A 75 -13.99 11.29 -14.28
N LEU A 76 -14.14 10.17 -13.57
CA LEU A 76 -15.25 9.23 -13.68
C LEU A 76 -15.96 9.03 -12.34
N THR A 77 -17.27 8.80 -12.41
CA THR A 77 -18.04 8.28 -11.27
C THR A 77 -17.84 6.77 -11.11
N GLU A 78 -18.16 6.21 -9.94
CA GLU A 78 -18.06 4.76 -9.72
C GLU A 78 -18.93 3.93 -10.69
N GLU A 79 -20.14 4.42 -11.00
CA GLU A 79 -21.03 3.76 -11.96
C GLU A 79 -20.44 3.73 -13.37
N GLU A 80 -19.75 4.81 -13.76
CA GLU A 80 -19.07 4.91 -15.06
C GLU A 80 -17.87 3.96 -15.11
N VAL A 81 -17.05 3.91 -14.06
CA VAL A 81 -15.93 2.97 -13.94
C VAL A 81 -16.40 1.51 -14.05
N LEU A 82 -17.48 1.15 -13.35
CA LEU A 82 -18.05 -0.19 -13.43
C LEU A 82 -18.64 -0.49 -14.82
N SER A 83 -19.28 0.49 -15.47
CA SER A 83 -19.85 0.32 -16.81
C SER A 83 -18.77 0.10 -17.87
N ILE A 84 -17.73 0.95 -17.87
CA ILE A 84 -16.55 0.77 -18.74
C ILE A 84 -15.92 -0.61 -18.49
N SER A 85 -15.75 -0.99 -17.21
CA SER A 85 -15.16 -2.29 -16.87
C SER A 85 -15.95 -3.48 -17.39
N ARG A 86 -17.29 -3.40 -17.40
CA ARG A 86 -18.15 -4.45 -17.98
C ARG A 86 -17.97 -4.54 -19.49
N TRP A 87 -17.86 -3.41 -20.18
CA TRP A 87 -17.55 -3.40 -21.62
C TRP A 87 -16.16 -3.97 -21.91
N CYS A 88 -15.15 -3.61 -21.09
CA CYS A 88 -13.82 -4.20 -21.22
C CYS A 88 -13.83 -5.72 -21.04
N LEU A 89 -14.60 -6.25 -20.10
CA LEU A 89 -14.79 -7.71 -19.94
C LEU A 89 -15.47 -8.34 -21.15
N GLN A 90 -16.53 -7.73 -21.68
CA GLN A 90 -17.22 -8.23 -22.86
C GLN A 90 -16.31 -8.26 -24.09
N ILE A 91 -15.49 -7.24 -24.27
CA ILE A 91 -14.51 -7.15 -25.36
C ILE A 91 -13.42 -8.22 -25.17
N GLU A 92 -12.84 -8.35 -23.97
CA GLU A 92 -11.86 -9.40 -23.66
C GLU A 92 -12.42 -10.81 -23.90
N ASP A 93 -13.63 -11.08 -23.42
CA ASP A 93 -14.31 -12.37 -23.60
C ASP A 93 -14.57 -12.67 -25.09
N HIS A 94 -14.91 -11.65 -25.88
CA HIS A 94 -15.09 -11.78 -27.33
C HIS A 94 -13.80 -12.15 -28.07
N TYR A 95 -12.68 -11.50 -27.73
CA TYR A 95 -11.39 -11.73 -28.39
C TYR A 95 -10.57 -12.88 -27.80
N GLY A 96 -10.93 -13.36 -26.60
CA GLY A 96 -10.28 -14.48 -25.91
C GLY A 96 -8.83 -14.19 -25.48
N LYS A 97 -8.45 -12.90 -25.33
CA LYS A 97 -7.10 -12.47 -24.98
C LYS A 97 -7.12 -11.10 -24.30
N PRO A 98 -6.07 -10.71 -23.55
CA PRO A 98 -5.98 -9.37 -22.97
C PRO A 98 -6.06 -8.28 -24.04
N MET A 99 -6.80 -7.20 -23.73
CA MET A 99 -7.10 -6.11 -24.66
C MET A 99 -6.67 -4.76 -24.08
N ASP A 100 -6.07 -3.93 -24.94
CA ASP A 100 -5.85 -2.49 -24.76
C ASP A 100 -7.02 -1.75 -25.44
N ILE A 101 -7.73 -0.91 -24.66
CA ILE A 101 -9.03 -0.34 -25.05
C ILE A 101 -9.02 1.16 -24.76
N GLU A 102 -9.36 1.95 -25.76
CA GLU A 102 -9.56 3.38 -25.62
C GLU A 102 -11.05 3.70 -25.53
N TRP A 103 -11.41 4.61 -24.65
CA TRP A 103 -12.77 5.08 -24.43
C TRP A 103 -12.81 6.60 -24.35
N ALA A 104 -13.97 7.19 -24.63
CA ALA A 104 -14.19 8.62 -24.52
C ALA A 104 -15.58 8.91 -23.94
N LYS A 105 -15.66 9.88 -23.02
CA LYS A 105 -16.93 10.42 -22.52
C LYS A 105 -17.23 11.72 -23.24
N ASP A 106 -18.31 11.75 -24.00
CA ASP A 106 -18.75 12.95 -24.70
C ASP A 106 -19.25 14.00 -23.70
N GLY A 107 -18.63 15.18 -23.72
CA GLY A 107 -18.97 16.29 -22.84
C GLY A 107 -20.33 16.93 -23.13
N ILE A 108 -20.93 16.67 -24.30
CA ILE A 108 -22.26 17.20 -24.67
C ILE A 108 -23.36 16.23 -24.24
N SER A 109 -23.30 14.98 -24.68
CA SER A 109 -24.34 13.99 -24.37
C SER A 109 -24.15 13.29 -23.02
N GLY A 110 -22.96 13.36 -22.43
CA GLY A 110 -22.58 12.63 -21.21
C GLY A 110 -22.38 11.13 -21.42
N LYS A 111 -22.52 10.62 -22.65
CA LYS A 111 -22.41 9.19 -22.97
C LYS A 111 -20.94 8.78 -23.13
N ILE A 112 -20.65 7.52 -22.81
CA ILE A 112 -19.32 6.92 -22.94
C ILE A 112 -19.31 5.99 -24.16
N PHE A 113 -18.24 6.09 -24.95
CA PHE A 113 -18.02 5.32 -26.17
C PHE A 113 -16.68 4.59 -26.11
N ILE A 114 -16.60 3.39 -26.68
CA ILE A 114 -15.34 2.72 -26.99
C ILE A 114 -14.88 3.21 -28.35
N VAL A 115 -13.66 3.75 -28.43
CA VAL A 115 -13.12 4.34 -29.67
C VAL A 115 -12.10 3.43 -30.36
N GLN A 116 -11.38 2.59 -29.60
CA GLN A 116 -10.45 1.60 -30.13
C GLN A 116 -10.39 0.37 -29.21
N ALA A 117 -10.15 -0.80 -29.77
CA ALA A 117 -9.77 -2.00 -29.02
C ALA A 117 -8.75 -2.82 -29.82
N ARG A 118 -7.62 -3.16 -29.21
CA ARG A 118 -6.55 -3.96 -29.81
C ARG A 118 -5.95 -4.93 -28.79
N PRO A 119 -5.34 -6.05 -29.20
CA PRO A 119 -4.67 -6.96 -28.26
C PRO A 119 -3.55 -6.26 -27.48
N GLU A 120 -3.42 -6.57 -26.19
CA GLU A 120 -2.29 -6.12 -25.37
C GLU A 120 -1.03 -6.92 -25.73
N THR A 121 0.09 -6.24 -26.01
CA THR A 121 1.29 -6.86 -26.58
C THR A 121 2.58 -6.66 -25.77
N VAL A 122 2.57 -5.82 -24.73
CA VAL A 122 3.75 -5.45 -23.95
C VAL A 122 3.93 -6.39 -22.76
N HIS A 123 2.86 -6.68 -22.02
CA HIS A 123 2.90 -7.49 -20.80
C HIS A 123 2.55 -8.97 -21.02
N SER A 124 1.86 -9.31 -22.12
CA SER A 124 1.48 -10.68 -22.47
C SER A 124 2.66 -11.68 -22.66
N ARG A 125 3.91 -11.21 -22.66
CA ARG A 125 5.13 -12.03 -22.81
C ARG A 125 5.89 -12.33 -21.51
N GLN A 126 5.59 -11.64 -20.41
CA GLN A 126 6.30 -11.88 -19.14
C GLN A 126 5.61 -12.98 -18.35
N ASN A 127 6.33 -14.08 -18.07
CA ASN A 127 5.85 -15.11 -17.16
C ASN A 127 5.96 -14.56 -15.71
N PRO A 128 4.85 -14.29 -15.02
CA PRO A 128 4.88 -13.66 -13.69
C PRO A 128 5.48 -14.56 -12.60
N TYR A 129 5.62 -15.87 -12.88
CA TYR A 129 6.32 -16.82 -12.01
C TYR A 129 7.84 -16.76 -12.13
N ILE A 130 8.37 -16.03 -13.11
CA ILE A 130 9.82 -15.82 -13.27
C ILE A 130 10.19 -14.47 -12.65
N GLN A 131 10.99 -14.49 -11.61
CA GLN A 131 11.55 -13.27 -11.03
C GLN A 131 13.05 -13.14 -11.28
N ASN A 132 13.46 -11.89 -11.49
CA ASN A 132 14.85 -11.50 -11.66
C ASN A 132 15.45 -11.28 -10.26
N VAL A 133 16.26 -12.23 -9.81
CA VAL A 133 17.08 -12.10 -8.61
C VAL A 133 18.44 -11.57 -9.01
N PHE A 134 18.87 -10.48 -8.39
CA PHE A 134 20.18 -9.89 -8.63
C PHE A 134 21.18 -10.46 -7.62
N GLU A 135 22.33 -10.93 -8.08
CA GLU A 135 23.37 -11.51 -7.24
C GLU A 135 24.72 -10.89 -7.58
N LEU A 136 25.33 -10.20 -6.61
CA LEU A 136 26.70 -9.70 -6.73
C LEU A 136 27.66 -10.89 -6.85
N GLN A 137 28.48 -10.86 -7.90
CA GLN A 137 29.48 -11.92 -8.15
C GLN A 137 30.79 -11.66 -7.39
N GLU A 138 30.95 -10.46 -6.86
CA GLU A 138 32.14 -10.02 -6.14
C GLU A 138 31.75 -9.05 -5.04
N LYS A 139 32.50 -9.06 -3.94
CA LYS A 139 32.37 -8.08 -2.87
C LYS A 139 33.42 -6.99 -3.06
N GLY A 140 32.97 -5.76 -3.26
CA GLY A 140 33.83 -4.58 -3.37
C GLY A 140 34.14 -3.96 -2.00
N THR A 141 34.91 -2.87 -2.01
CA THR A 141 35.09 -2.03 -0.82
C THR A 141 33.76 -1.36 -0.46
N LEU A 142 33.23 -1.62 0.72
CA LEU A 142 32.03 -0.96 1.22
C LEU A 142 32.32 0.52 1.48
N ILE A 143 31.47 1.41 0.95
CA ILE A 143 31.55 2.87 1.15
C ILE A 143 30.51 3.34 2.16
N ALA A 144 29.27 2.88 2.01
CA ALA A 144 28.14 3.25 2.86
C ALA A 144 27.14 2.11 2.93
N GLU A 145 26.33 2.08 3.99
CA GLU A 145 25.21 1.16 4.15
C GLU A 145 23.99 1.91 4.69
N GLY A 146 22.80 1.34 4.50
CA GLY A 146 21.55 1.93 4.97
C GLY A 146 20.38 0.98 4.77
N ASN A 147 19.15 1.50 4.80
CA ASN A 147 17.96 0.69 4.59
C ASN A 147 17.77 0.41 3.10
N ALA A 148 17.69 -0.86 2.72
CA ALA A 148 17.39 -1.26 1.35
C ALA A 148 15.92 -1.01 0.98
N VAL A 149 15.72 -0.48 -0.21
CA VAL A 149 14.42 -0.29 -0.86
C VAL A 149 14.50 -0.94 -2.25
N GLY A 150 13.69 -1.98 -2.44
CA GLY A 150 13.76 -2.87 -3.59
C GLY A 150 14.75 -4.02 -3.39
N GLU A 151 14.98 -4.79 -4.45
CA GLU A 151 15.80 -6.03 -4.45
C GLU A 151 16.83 -6.02 -5.60
N LYS A 152 16.97 -4.88 -6.28
CA LYS A 152 17.82 -4.74 -7.46
C LYS A 152 19.25 -4.38 -7.09
N VAL A 153 20.13 -4.58 -8.05
CA VAL A 153 21.49 -4.03 -8.05
C VAL A 153 21.60 -3.07 -9.24
N ALA A 154 22.25 -1.93 -9.02
CA ALA A 154 22.56 -0.98 -10.08
C ALA A 154 23.98 -0.44 -9.91
N SER A 155 24.68 -0.23 -11.01
CA SER A 155 26.02 0.37 -11.04
C SER A 155 26.01 1.57 -11.97
N GLY A 156 26.69 2.64 -11.55
CA GLY A 156 26.71 3.89 -12.29
C GLY A 156 27.65 4.91 -11.64
N ILE A 157 27.78 6.07 -12.28
CA ILE A 157 28.56 7.18 -11.72
C ILE A 157 27.72 7.86 -10.62
N ALA A 158 28.31 8.06 -9.45
CA ALA A 158 27.68 8.80 -8.37
C ALA A 158 27.60 10.29 -8.70
N ARG A 159 26.42 10.88 -8.53
CA ARG A 159 26.19 12.33 -8.61
C ARG A 159 25.70 12.84 -7.28
N VAL A 160 26.54 13.62 -6.61
CA VAL A 160 26.22 14.20 -5.31
C VAL A 160 25.53 15.54 -5.52
N LEU A 161 24.20 15.56 -5.36
CA LEU A 161 23.39 16.75 -5.56
C LEU A 161 22.89 17.29 -4.22
N SER A 162 23.02 18.59 -4.04
CA SER A 162 22.56 19.32 -2.86
C SER A 162 21.13 19.85 -3.01
N SER A 163 20.66 20.00 -4.26
CA SER A 163 19.39 20.65 -4.59
C SER A 163 18.78 20.10 -5.89
N PRO A 164 17.44 20.08 -6.03
CA PRO A 164 16.77 19.76 -7.30
C PRO A 164 17.19 20.66 -8.46
N ALA A 165 17.63 21.89 -8.18
CA ALA A 165 18.09 22.83 -9.20
C ALA A 165 19.35 22.34 -9.93
N GLU A 166 20.04 21.34 -9.37
CA GLU A 166 21.21 20.70 -9.98
C GLU A 166 20.84 19.51 -10.87
N ALA A 167 19.55 19.39 -11.22
CA ALA A 167 18.97 18.37 -12.10
C ALA A 167 19.80 18.10 -13.36
N ASP A 168 20.38 19.14 -13.98
CA ASP A 168 21.14 19.02 -15.22
C ASP A 168 22.46 18.27 -15.07
N LYS A 169 22.98 18.14 -13.84
CA LYS A 169 24.22 17.41 -13.54
C LYS A 169 24.02 15.88 -13.54
N LEU A 170 22.79 15.40 -13.37
CA LEU A 170 22.48 13.97 -13.36
C LEU A 170 22.15 13.50 -14.78
N GLN A 171 22.95 12.58 -15.31
CA GLN A 171 22.71 11.93 -16.59
C GLN A 171 21.91 10.62 -16.42
N PRO A 172 21.14 10.19 -17.44
CA PRO A 172 20.47 8.90 -17.41
C PRO A 172 21.45 7.75 -17.15
N GLY A 173 21.11 6.87 -16.21
CA GLY A 173 21.98 5.74 -15.82
C GLY A 173 22.92 6.02 -14.65
N GLU A 174 22.98 7.26 -14.16
CA GLU A 174 23.79 7.65 -13.00
C GLU A 174 23.06 7.45 -11.67
N ILE A 175 23.83 7.42 -10.58
CA ILE A 175 23.34 7.14 -9.23
C ILE A 175 23.22 8.47 -8.48
N LEU A 176 22.00 8.81 -8.07
CA LEU A 176 21.75 10.02 -7.30
C LEU A 176 22.19 9.82 -5.85
N VAL A 177 22.98 10.76 -5.33
CA VAL A 177 23.37 10.83 -3.91
C VAL A 177 22.94 12.19 -3.37
N THR A 178 22.13 12.23 -2.32
CA THR A 178 21.67 13.49 -1.71
C THR A 178 21.38 13.36 -0.21
N ASP A 179 21.14 14.46 0.49
CA ASP A 179 20.84 14.42 1.94
C ASP A 179 19.40 13.93 2.20
N ILE A 180 18.43 14.50 1.48
CA ILE A 180 17.00 14.21 1.59
C ILE A 180 16.29 14.58 0.27
N THR A 181 15.16 13.93 -0.01
CA THR A 181 14.31 14.24 -1.18
C THR A 181 12.94 14.79 -0.75
N SER A 182 12.39 15.65 -1.57
CA SER A 182 11.01 16.18 -1.54
C SER A 182 10.37 16.01 -2.93
N PRO A 183 9.06 16.27 -3.12
CA PRO A 183 8.41 16.16 -4.43
C PRO A 183 9.08 16.96 -5.56
N ASP A 184 9.79 18.04 -5.24
CA ASP A 184 10.56 18.82 -6.22
C ASP A 184 11.69 18.01 -6.90
N TRP A 185 12.08 16.88 -6.32
CA TRP A 185 13.11 15.97 -6.86
C TRP A 185 12.56 15.00 -7.91
N ASP A 186 11.24 14.86 -8.09
CA ASP A 186 10.64 13.85 -8.97
C ASP A 186 11.21 13.83 -10.41
N PRO A 187 11.46 14.98 -11.07
CA PRO A 187 12.09 15.00 -12.39
C PRO A 187 13.53 14.46 -12.40
N VAL A 188 14.24 14.61 -11.28
CA VAL A 188 15.61 14.11 -11.09
C VAL A 188 15.58 12.61 -10.82
N LEU A 189 14.69 12.17 -9.93
CA LEU A 189 14.55 10.77 -9.53
C LEU A 189 14.22 9.87 -10.73
N LYS A 190 13.34 10.32 -11.63
CA LYS A 190 12.97 9.62 -12.87
C LYS A 190 14.14 9.31 -13.81
N ARG A 191 15.27 10.00 -13.69
CA ARG A 191 16.48 9.79 -14.53
C ARG A 191 17.55 8.92 -13.86
N SER A 192 17.45 8.72 -12.54
CA SER A 192 18.46 7.99 -11.77
C SER A 192 18.36 6.48 -11.99
N ALA A 193 19.50 5.79 -12.02
CA ALA A 193 19.57 4.32 -12.01
C ALA A 193 19.46 3.74 -10.58
N ALA A 194 19.80 4.54 -9.57
CA ALA A 194 19.63 4.24 -8.16
C ALA A 194 19.63 5.53 -7.33
N ILE A 195 19.09 5.45 -6.11
CA ILE A 195 18.97 6.60 -5.20
C ILE A 195 19.65 6.28 -3.86
N ILE A 196 20.50 7.18 -3.37
CA ILE A 196 21.15 7.08 -2.07
C ILE A 196 20.84 8.35 -1.28
N THR A 197 20.29 8.21 -0.07
CA THR A 197 20.04 9.36 0.82
C THR A 197 20.63 9.19 2.22
N ASN A 198 21.19 10.27 2.78
CA ASN A 198 21.65 10.28 4.17
C ASN A 198 20.50 10.08 5.16
N LYS A 199 19.35 10.70 4.88
CA LYS A 199 18.17 10.67 5.76
C LYS A 199 17.01 9.95 5.11
N GLY A 200 16.12 9.45 5.96
CA GLY A 200 14.88 8.78 5.57
C GLY A 200 14.86 7.30 5.96
N GLY A 201 13.68 6.83 6.39
CA GLY A 201 13.41 5.41 6.60
C GLY A 201 12.79 4.78 5.35
N ARG A 202 12.41 3.50 5.43
CA ARG A 202 11.81 2.72 4.32
C ARG A 202 10.49 3.28 3.77
N THR A 203 9.94 4.31 4.42
CA THR A 203 8.68 4.99 4.13
C THR A 203 8.92 6.45 3.72
N SER A 204 10.18 6.86 3.56
CA SER A 204 10.55 8.20 3.12
C SER A 204 10.11 8.47 1.68
N HIS A 205 10.07 9.75 1.31
CA HIS A 205 9.81 10.18 -0.07
C HIS A 205 10.66 9.41 -1.10
N ALA A 206 11.99 9.36 -0.90
CA ALA A 206 12.90 8.59 -1.75
C ALA A 206 12.51 7.11 -1.85
N SER A 207 12.05 6.51 -0.74
CA SER A 207 11.64 5.11 -0.72
C SER A 207 10.34 4.83 -1.48
N ILE A 208 9.41 5.79 -1.47
CA ILE A 208 8.14 5.68 -2.19
C ILE A 208 8.41 5.79 -3.69
N VAL A 209 9.12 6.84 -4.11
CA VAL A 209 9.44 7.09 -5.52
C VAL A 209 10.34 5.98 -6.09
N ALA A 210 11.32 5.48 -5.34
CA ALA A 210 12.17 4.38 -5.81
C ALA A 210 11.36 3.11 -6.11
N ARG A 211 10.33 2.80 -5.32
CA ARG A 211 9.43 1.65 -5.57
C ARG A 211 8.61 1.86 -6.85
N GLU A 212 8.07 3.06 -7.04
CA GLU A 212 7.30 3.44 -8.21
C GLU A 212 8.12 3.34 -9.50
N LEU A 213 9.36 3.82 -9.46
CA LEU A 213 10.30 3.77 -10.60
C LEU A 213 10.96 2.39 -10.78
N GLY A 214 10.85 1.52 -9.78
CA GLY A 214 11.48 0.21 -9.79
C GLY A 214 13.01 0.26 -9.80
N VAL A 215 13.63 1.29 -9.21
CA VAL A 215 15.09 1.42 -9.06
C VAL A 215 15.51 1.08 -7.62
N PRO A 216 16.70 0.51 -7.39
CA PRO A 216 17.18 0.27 -6.04
C PRO A 216 17.45 1.59 -5.32
N ALA A 217 17.09 1.67 -4.04
CA ALA A 217 17.44 2.81 -3.20
C ALA A 217 17.94 2.41 -1.82
N ILE A 218 18.92 3.17 -1.31
CA ILE A 218 19.47 3.01 0.03
C ILE A 218 19.24 4.31 0.78
N VAL A 219 18.39 4.25 1.81
CA VAL A 219 17.98 5.43 2.58
C VAL A 219 18.45 5.35 4.02
N GLY A 220 18.76 6.50 4.61
CA GLY A 220 19.19 6.56 5.99
C GLY A 220 20.65 6.12 6.18
N THR A 221 21.51 6.41 5.21
CA THR A 221 22.94 6.08 5.30
C THR A 221 23.71 6.93 6.32
N GLY A 222 23.13 8.05 6.77
CA GLY A 222 23.73 9.00 7.69
C GLY A 222 24.79 9.91 7.05
N ASN A 223 25.71 9.37 6.25
CA ASN A 223 26.89 10.10 5.77
C ASN A 223 27.27 9.87 4.29
N ALA A 224 26.42 9.24 3.47
CA ALA A 224 26.72 8.96 2.05
C ALA A 224 27.20 10.19 1.26
N THR A 225 26.62 11.38 1.45
CA THR A 225 27.07 12.59 0.73
C THR A 225 28.48 13.06 1.11
N GLN A 226 29.05 12.54 2.20
CA GLN A 226 30.40 12.88 2.68
C GLN A 226 31.42 11.82 2.26
N VAL A 227 31.02 10.54 2.23
CA VAL A 227 31.91 9.41 1.95
C VAL A 227 31.96 9.03 0.47
N ILE A 228 30.90 9.32 -0.29
CA ILE A 228 30.85 9.12 -1.75
C ILE A 228 31.29 10.41 -2.44
N LYS A 229 32.28 10.31 -3.32
CA LYS A 229 32.80 11.41 -4.13
C LYS A 229 31.98 11.57 -5.40
N ASP A 230 31.64 12.82 -5.72
CA ASP A 230 31.00 13.13 -7.00
C ASP A 230 31.86 12.66 -8.17
N GLY A 231 31.24 11.96 -9.12
CA GLY A 231 31.90 11.41 -10.30
C GLY A 231 32.58 10.05 -10.11
N GLU A 232 32.55 9.46 -8.92
CA GLU A 232 33.12 8.12 -8.73
C GLU A 232 32.13 7.00 -9.11
N PRO A 233 32.59 5.90 -9.74
CA PRO A 233 31.73 4.75 -10.00
C PRO A 233 31.38 4.04 -8.70
N VAL A 234 30.10 3.75 -8.50
CA VAL A 234 29.59 3.00 -7.35
C VAL A 234 28.59 1.92 -7.78
N THR A 235 28.41 0.94 -6.91
CA THR A 235 27.39 -0.11 -7.06
C THR A 235 26.47 -0.11 -5.86
N VAL A 236 25.17 0.02 -6.10
CA VAL A 236 24.10 -0.01 -5.11
C VAL A 236 23.48 -1.39 -5.11
N SER A 237 23.62 -2.12 -4.02
CA SER A 237 23.04 -3.45 -3.81
C SER A 237 21.92 -3.39 -2.78
N CYS A 238 20.70 -3.73 -3.22
CA CYS A 238 19.56 -4.02 -2.34
C CYS A 238 19.21 -5.51 -2.33
N ALA A 239 20.05 -6.36 -2.94
CA ALA A 239 19.78 -7.79 -3.08
C ALA A 239 20.03 -8.60 -1.79
N GLU A 240 20.74 -8.04 -0.82
CA GLU A 240 21.23 -8.72 0.38
C GLU A 240 20.28 -8.59 1.59
N GLY A 241 19.01 -8.23 1.36
CA GLY A 241 17.96 -8.23 2.37
C GLY A 241 17.50 -6.84 2.82
N LYS A 242 17.41 -6.60 4.14
CA LYS A 242 16.90 -5.35 4.70
C LYS A 242 17.93 -4.21 4.71
N THR A 243 19.21 -4.56 4.70
CA THR A 243 20.33 -3.62 4.62
C THR A 243 20.78 -3.52 3.17
N GLY A 244 20.92 -2.29 2.69
CA GLY A 244 21.48 -2.00 1.38
C GLY A 244 22.92 -1.56 1.51
N PHE A 245 23.73 -1.94 0.53
CA PHE A 245 25.17 -1.68 0.52
C PHE A 245 25.58 -0.86 -0.71
N VAL A 246 26.39 0.17 -0.48
CA VAL A 246 27.05 0.94 -1.54
C VAL A 246 28.51 0.52 -1.60
N TYR A 247 28.91 -0.08 -2.72
CA TYR A 247 30.28 -0.50 -2.96
C TYR A 247 31.01 0.43 -3.92
N LYS A 248 32.33 0.51 -3.74
CA LYS A 248 33.21 1.22 -4.65
C LYS A 248 33.37 0.48 -5.97
N GLY A 249 33.28 1.22 -7.07
CA GLY A 249 33.41 0.70 -8.42
C GLY A 249 32.12 0.13 -8.99
N ALA A 250 32.17 -0.21 -10.28
CA ALA A 250 31.12 -0.96 -10.95
C ALA A 250 31.37 -2.46 -10.77
N LEU A 251 30.76 -3.05 -9.73
CA LEU A 251 30.86 -4.47 -9.45
C LEU A 251 30.00 -5.26 -10.42
N ARG A 252 30.48 -6.45 -10.79
CA ARG A 252 29.72 -7.39 -11.60
C ARG A 252 28.62 -8.03 -10.74
N TYR A 253 27.40 -7.94 -11.25
CA TYR A 253 26.27 -8.69 -10.75
C TYR A 253 25.66 -9.50 -11.90
N GLN A 254 25.03 -10.62 -11.56
CA GLN A 254 24.23 -11.40 -12.49
C GLN A 254 22.76 -11.25 -12.13
N THR A 255 21.93 -11.26 -13.16
CA THR A 255 20.49 -11.41 -13.01
C THR A 255 20.17 -12.88 -13.25
N ARG A 256 19.73 -13.58 -12.20
CA ARG A 256 19.23 -14.94 -12.29
C ARG A 256 17.71 -14.92 -12.39
N ASN A 257 17.20 -15.57 -13.42
CA ASN A 257 15.77 -15.84 -13.55
C ASN A 257 15.42 -17.03 -12.65
N VAL A 258 14.73 -16.78 -11.55
CA VAL A 258 14.19 -17.82 -10.68
C VAL A 258 12.75 -18.08 -11.09
N ASP A 259 12.50 -19.30 -11.55
CA ASP A 259 11.17 -19.78 -11.89
C ASP A 259 10.52 -20.42 -10.66
N PHE A 260 9.60 -19.67 -10.04
CA PHE A 260 8.88 -20.11 -8.86
C PHE A 260 7.82 -21.18 -9.15
N SER A 261 7.46 -21.42 -10.42
CA SER A 261 6.45 -22.44 -10.76
C SER A 261 6.88 -23.87 -10.36
N LYS A 262 8.18 -24.09 -10.14
CA LYS A 262 8.76 -25.38 -9.76
C LYS A 262 9.01 -25.54 -8.26
N VAL A 263 8.80 -24.48 -7.47
CA VAL A 263 9.02 -24.54 -6.02
C VAL A 263 7.85 -25.28 -5.38
N LEU A 264 8.17 -26.39 -4.72
CA LEU A 264 7.20 -27.21 -4.02
C LEU A 264 6.90 -26.63 -2.64
N LYS A 265 5.61 -26.49 -2.33
CA LYS A 265 5.14 -26.15 -0.99
C LYS A 265 5.17 -27.39 -0.08
N PRO A 266 5.22 -27.22 1.25
CA PRO A 266 5.09 -28.33 2.18
C PRO A 266 3.79 -29.11 1.92
N SER A 267 3.82 -30.44 2.04
CA SER A 267 2.67 -31.30 1.72
C SER A 267 1.56 -31.27 2.76
N ASN A 268 1.91 -30.99 4.02
CA ASN A 268 1.00 -31.11 5.17
C ASN A 268 0.72 -29.77 5.88
N THR A 269 1.25 -28.66 5.35
CA THR A 269 1.13 -27.35 5.99
C THR A 269 1.02 -26.29 4.92
N GLU A 270 -0.01 -25.44 5.05
CA GLU A 270 -0.21 -24.31 4.18
C GLU A 270 0.90 -23.27 4.37
N ALA A 271 1.54 -22.87 3.27
CA ALA A 271 2.56 -21.84 3.26
C ALA A 271 1.89 -20.48 2.96
N MET A 272 1.45 -19.79 4.01
CA MET A 272 0.81 -18.47 3.88
C MET A 272 1.81 -17.31 4.04
N LEU A 273 1.50 -16.16 3.45
CA LEU A 273 2.34 -14.96 3.53
C LEU A 273 1.91 -14.02 4.66
N ILE A 274 2.87 -13.20 5.11
CA ILE A 274 2.61 -11.99 5.91
C ILE A 274 2.70 -10.80 4.95
N VAL A 275 1.60 -10.07 4.77
CA VAL A 275 1.50 -8.95 3.84
C VAL A 275 0.94 -7.73 4.55
N ALA A 276 1.42 -6.54 4.20
CA ALA A 276 0.92 -5.29 4.78
C ALA A 276 0.77 -4.19 3.73
N ASP A 277 1.59 -4.22 2.69
CA ASP A 277 1.63 -3.22 1.62
C ASP A 277 0.76 -3.64 0.43
N PRO A 278 -0.34 -2.93 0.13
CA PRO A 278 -1.20 -3.23 -1.02
C PRO A 278 -0.47 -3.16 -2.37
N ASP A 279 0.52 -2.26 -2.52
CA ASP A 279 1.22 -2.08 -3.80
C ASP A 279 2.10 -3.30 -4.14
N GLN A 280 2.48 -4.11 -3.15
CA GLN A 280 3.24 -5.35 -3.35
C GLN A 280 2.34 -6.58 -3.57
N ALA A 281 1.03 -6.47 -3.33
CA ALA A 281 0.14 -7.63 -3.24
C ALA A 281 0.13 -8.47 -4.52
N PHE A 282 -0.04 -7.84 -5.69
CA PHE A 282 -0.04 -8.56 -6.97
C PHE A 282 1.32 -9.14 -7.33
N LYS A 283 2.44 -8.52 -6.92
CA LYS A 283 3.79 -9.11 -7.12
C LYS A 283 3.95 -10.37 -6.26
N LEU A 284 3.54 -10.29 -4.99
CA LEU A 284 3.69 -11.37 -4.02
C LEU A 284 2.75 -12.54 -4.29
N SER A 285 1.58 -12.31 -4.88
CA SER A 285 0.61 -13.39 -5.13
C SER A 285 1.11 -14.44 -6.12
N PHE A 286 2.09 -14.11 -6.96
CA PHE A 286 2.76 -15.04 -7.87
C PHE A 286 3.83 -15.93 -7.22
N TYR A 287 4.25 -15.63 -5.98
CA TYR A 287 5.08 -16.55 -5.22
C TYR A 287 4.27 -17.79 -4.84
N PRO A 288 4.89 -18.97 -4.63
CA PRO A 288 4.18 -20.15 -4.15
C PRO A 288 3.63 -19.87 -2.76
N ASN A 289 2.30 -19.79 -2.65
CA ASN A 289 1.61 -19.49 -1.39
C ASN A 289 0.25 -20.21 -1.31
N ASP A 290 -0.30 -20.25 -0.11
CA ASP A 290 -1.65 -20.73 0.23
C ASP A 290 -2.59 -19.60 0.69
N GLY A 291 -2.17 -18.34 0.52
CA GLY A 291 -2.93 -17.16 0.91
C GLY A 291 -2.11 -16.24 1.80
N VAL A 292 -2.80 -15.42 2.60
CA VAL A 292 -2.20 -14.48 3.55
C VAL A 292 -2.67 -14.85 4.95
N GLY A 293 -1.76 -15.37 5.78
CA GLY A 293 -2.06 -15.80 7.15
C GLY A 293 -2.03 -14.64 8.15
N LEU A 294 -1.45 -13.51 7.74
CA LEU A 294 -1.45 -12.26 8.50
C LEU A 294 -1.38 -11.06 7.55
N MET A 295 -2.51 -10.38 7.41
CA MET A 295 -2.58 -9.04 6.85
C MET A 295 -2.63 -8.00 7.97
N ARG A 296 -1.69 -7.05 7.96
CA ARG A 296 -1.58 -5.98 8.96
C ARG A 296 -2.22 -4.69 8.47
N LEU A 297 -3.18 -4.14 9.22
CA LEU A 297 -3.83 -2.87 8.86
C LEU A 297 -2.95 -1.64 9.12
N GLU A 298 -1.93 -1.76 9.97
CA GLU A 298 -1.15 -0.63 10.44
C GLU A 298 -0.45 0.11 9.29
N PHE A 299 -0.03 -0.61 8.25
CA PHE A 299 0.59 0.00 7.08
C PHE A 299 -0.39 0.91 6.32
N ILE A 300 -1.60 0.43 6.05
CA ILE A 300 -2.65 1.21 5.38
C ILE A 300 -3.03 2.42 6.24
N VAL A 301 -3.17 2.24 7.56
CA VAL A 301 -3.51 3.34 8.46
C VAL A 301 -2.41 4.40 8.51
N THR A 302 -1.14 4.03 8.52
CA THR A 302 -0.01 4.97 8.59
C THR A 302 0.30 5.65 7.26
N HIS A 303 0.10 4.98 6.12
CA HIS A 303 0.52 5.47 4.80
C HIS A 303 -0.61 6.03 3.96
N SER A 304 -1.80 5.43 4.02
CA SER A 304 -2.94 5.83 3.21
C SER A 304 -3.87 6.75 4.00
N VAL A 305 -4.25 6.33 5.22
CA VAL A 305 -5.19 7.09 6.08
C VAL A 305 -4.50 8.26 6.79
N LYS A 306 -3.35 8.04 7.42
CA LYS A 306 -2.52 9.02 8.16
C LYS A 306 -3.16 9.71 9.38
N ILE A 307 -4.48 9.67 9.51
CA ILE A 307 -5.28 10.38 10.52
C ILE A 307 -5.75 9.40 11.60
N HIS A 308 -5.72 9.84 12.84
CA HIS A 308 -6.26 9.07 13.95
C HIS A 308 -7.78 8.85 13.79
N PRO A 309 -8.34 7.64 13.94
CA PRO A 309 -9.77 7.39 13.71
C PRO A 309 -10.69 8.29 14.55
N MET A 310 -10.35 8.49 15.82
CA MET A 310 -11.13 9.36 16.71
C MET A 310 -11.04 10.85 16.32
N ALA A 311 -9.99 11.27 15.60
CA ALA A 311 -9.89 12.64 15.08
C ALA A 311 -10.88 12.87 13.91
N LEU A 312 -11.28 11.81 13.21
CA LEU A 312 -12.32 11.86 12.17
C LEU A 312 -13.71 11.81 12.80
N VAL A 313 -13.91 10.95 13.80
CA VAL A 313 -15.19 10.81 14.52
C VAL A 313 -15.52 12.06 15.35
N ARG A 314 -14.54 12.58 16.09
CA ARG A 314 -14.69 13.68 17.06
C ARG A 314 -13.91 14.92 16.60
N PHE A 315 -14.01 15.23 15.32
CA PHE A 315 -13.29 16.34 14.68
C PHE A 315 -13.46 17.69 15.41
N ASP A 316 -14.65 17.94 15.95
CA ASP A 316 -14.96 19.18 16.66
C ASP A 316 -14.14 19.36 17.94
N GLN A 317 -13.67 18.28 18.56
CA GLN A 317 -12.86 18.33 19.79
C GLN A 317 -11.41 18.80 19.53
N ILE A 318 -10.97 18.79 18.28
CA ILE A 318 -9.62 19.23 17.91
C ILE A 318 -9.55 20.76 17.98
N LYS A 319 -8.65 21.29 18.81
CA LYS A 319 -8.47 22.74 18.97
C LYS A 319 -7.39 23.32 18.05
N ASP A 320 -6.40 22.51 17.68
CA ASP A 320 -5.31 22.94 16.81
C ASP A 320 -5.81 23.16 15.37
N LYS A 321 -5.70 24.41 14.90
CA LYS A 321 -6.14 24.81 13.57
C LYS A 321 -5.29 24.19 12.46
N ALA A 322 -3.99 23.99 12.66
CA ALA A 322 -3.12 23.38 11.67
C ALA A 322 -3.51 21.91 11.45
N VAL A 323 -3.79 21.19 12.53
CA VAL A 323 -4.28 19.80 12.47
C VAL A 323 -5.65 19.74 11.79
N LYS A 324 -6.58 20.63 12.14
CA LYS A 324 -7.91 20.70 11.49
C LYS A 324 -7.81 20.90 9.99
N ASN A 325 -7.03 21.90 9.55
CA ASN A 325 -6.84 22.19 8.14
C ASN A 325 -6.23 20.99 7.39
N LYS A 326 -5.28 20.27 8.02
CA LYS A 326 -4.67 19.09 7.40
C LYS A 326 -5.66 17.94 7.23
N ILE A 327 -6.51 17.71 8.24
CA ILE A 327 -7.58 16.70 8.15
C ILE A 327 -8.58 17.09 7.08
N GLU A 328 -8.99 18.35 6.99
CA GLU A 328 -9.89 18.85 5.94
C GLU A 328 -9.32 18.68 4.54
N GLU A 329 -8.03 18.97 4.35
CA GLU A 329 -7.33 18.76 3.08
C GLU A 329 -7.35 17.28 2.65
N LEU A 330 -7.00 16.37 3.56
CA LEU A 330 -6.94 14.93 3.28
C LEU A 330 -8.31 14.29 3.08
N THR A 331 -9.32 14.79 3.80
CA THR A 331 -10.71 14.32 3.72
C THR A 331 -11.53 15.05 2.65
N ALA A 332 -10.91 15.94 1.88
CA ALA A 332 -11.58 16.65 0.80
C ALA A 332 -12.11 15.67 -0.26
N GLY A 333 -13.34 15.89 -0.71
CA GLY A 333 -13.99 15.03 -1.70
C GLY A 333 -14.71 13.80 -1.14
N TYR A 334 -14.67 13.58 0.17
CA TYR A 334 -15.47 12.55 0.83
C TYR A 334 -16.76 13.14 1.42
N PRO A 335 -17.88 12.38 1.45
CA PRO A 335 -19.15 12.87 2.00
C PRO A 335 -19.04 13.30 3.46
N ASP A 336 -18.23 12.57 4.23
CA ASP A 336 -17.84 12.93 5.59
C ASP A 336 -16.44 12.39 5.90
N LYS A 337 -15.89 12.83 7.04
CA LYS A 337 -14.54 12.48 7.47
C LYS A 337 -14.38 11.00 7.84
N LYS A 338 -15.45 10.33 8.28
CA LYS A 338 -15.42 8.91 8.63
C LYS A 338 -15.35 8.05 7.35
N GLN A 339 -16.09 8.44 6.32
CA GLN A 339 -16.07 7.75 5.03
C GLN A 339 -14.69 7.76 4.39
N TYR A 340 -13.88 8.80 4.59
CA TYR A 340 -12.47 8.78 4.18
C TYR A 340 -11.71 7.57 4.76
N PHE A 341 -11.85 7.31 6.06
CA PHE A 341 -11.21 6.15 6.71
C PHE A 341 -11.71 4.83 6.13
N VAL A 342 -13.02 4.68 6.02
CA VAL A 342 -13.68 3.45 5.53
C VAL A 342 -13.26 3.16 4.09
N GLU A 343 -13.25 4.16 3.21
CA GLU A 343 -12.84 4.03 1.81
C GLU A 343 -11.36 3.66 1.68
N GLN A 344 -10.47 4.39 2.35
CA GLN A 344 -9.03 4.12 2.26
C GLN A 344 -8.67 2.74 2.81
N LEU A 345 -9.26 2.36 3.94
CA LEU A 345 -9.01 1.06 4.55
C LEU A 345 -9.61 -0.08 3.72
N SER A 346 -10.84 0.07 3.23
CA SER A 346 -11.50 -0.94 2.41
C SER A 346 -10.77 -1.18 1.09
N GLN A 347 -10.28 -0.13 0.42
CA GLN A 347 -9.47 -0.27 -0.81
C GLN A 347 -8.16 -1.02 -0.53
N GLY A 348 -7.42 -0.64 0.52
CA GLY A 348 -6.18 -1.35 0.87
C GLY A 348 -6.38 -2.83 1.20
N ILE A 349 -7.45 -3.18 1.93
CA ILE A 349 -7.84 -4.57 2.18
C ILE A 349 -8.28 -5.26 0.90
N ALA A 350 -9.11 -4.62 0.08
CA ALA A 350 -9.65 -5.20 -1.14
C ALA A 350 -8.56 -5.51 -2.16
N THR A 351 -7.55 -4.64 -2.32
CA THR A 351 -6.41 -4.87 -3.20
C THR A 351 -5.63 -6.12 -2.80
N ILE A 352 -5.32 -6.30 -1.51
CA ILE A 352 -4.64 -7.51 -1.03
C ILE A 352 -5.55 -8.74 -1.20
N ALA A 353 -6.80 -8.66 -0.78
CA ALA A 353 -7.74 -9.78 -0.90
C ALA A 353 -7.97 -10.23 -2.35
N ALA A 354 -8.05 -9.29 -3.29
CA ALA A 354 -8.20 -9.55 -4.72
C ALA A 354 -6.94 -10.19 -5.33
N ALA A 355 -5.74 -9.78 -4.90
CA ALA A 355 -4.49 -10.33 -5.41
C ALA A 355 -4.31 -11.83 -5.09
N PHE A 356 -4.82 -12.28 -3.93
CA PHE A 356 -4.72 -13.68 -3.49
C PHE A 356 -5.98 -14.50 -3.74
N TYR A 357 -7.05 -13.90 -4.28
CA TYR A 357 -8.32 -14.56 -4.51
C TYR A 357 -8.18 -15.83 -5.39
N PRO A 358 -8.86 -16.94 -5.06
CA PRO A 358 -9.83 -17.12 -3.97
C PRO A 358 -9.24 -17.59 -2.64
N LYS A 359 -7.90 -17.56 -2.47
CA LYS A 359 -7.24 -18.00 -1.23
C LYS A 359 -7.55 -17.06 -0.07
N ASP A 360 -7.51 -17.60 1.13
CA ASP A 360 -7.82 -16.85 2.34
C ASP A 360 -6.83 -15.72 2.61
N VAL A 361 -7.36 -14.60 3.08
CA VAL A 361 -6.61 -13.44 3.55
C VAL A 361 -7.10 -13.08 4.94
N ILE A 362 -6.30 -13.41 5.95
CA ILE A 362 -6.62 -13.19 7.36
C ILE A 362 -6.18 -11.78 7.76
N VAL A 363 -7.15 -10.87 7.90
CA VAL A 363 -6.94 -9.48 8.27
C VAL A 363 -6.93 -9.31 9.77
N ARG A 364 -5.78 -8.97 10.34
CA ARG A 364 -5.68 -8.58 11.75
C ARG A 364 -6.18 -7.17 11.93
N THR A 365 -7.19 -6.97 12.77
CA THR A 365 -7.64 -5.62 13.15
C THR A 365 -6.50 -4.83 13.81
N SER A 366 -6.63 -3.52 13.90
CA SER A 366 -5.52 -2.65 14.32
C SER A 366 -4.97 -3.00 15.71
N ASP A 367 -3.66 -3.21 15.80
CA ASP A 367 -2.96 -3.53 17.05
C ASP A 367 -1.94 -2.45 17.43
N PHE A 368 -2.21 -1.19 17.07
CA PHE A 368 -1.36 -0.08 17.47
C PHE A 368 -1.36 0.09 19.00
N LYS A 369 -0.18 0.40 19.53
CA LYS A 369 0.02 0.92 20.87
C LYS A 369 -0.45 2.38 20.93
N THR A 370 -0.73 2.87 22.14
CA THR A 370 -1.16 4.27 22.38
C THR A 370 -0.20 5.30 21.81
N ASN A 371 1.11 5.09 21.99
CA ASN A 371 2.17 5.96 21.46
C ASN A 371 2.24 5.96 19.92
N GLU A 372 1.89 4.86 19.26
CA GLU A 372 1.86 4.80 17.80
C GLU A 372 0.63 5.54 17.24
N TYR A 373 -0.54 5.36 17.87
CA TYR A 373 -1.74 6.14 17.53
C TYR A 373 -1.56 7.64 17.76
N ALA A 374 -0.84 8.02 18.83
CA ALA A 374 -0.59 9.42 19.17
C ALA A 374 0.14 10.16 18.03
N ASN A 375 1.03 9.45 17.33
CA ASN A 375 1.81 9.97 16.19
C ASN A 375 0.99 10.18 14.91
N LEU A 376 -0.24 9.67 14.81
CA LEU A 376 -1.12 9.98 13.69
C LEU A 376 -1.64 11.42 13.77
N ILE A 377 -2.06 11.96 12.64
CA ILE A 377 -2.61 13.32 12.59
C ILE A 377 -3.84 13.39 13.52
N GLY A 378 -3.78 14.28 14.51
CA GLY A 378 -4.83 14.46 15.52
C GLY A 378 -4.88 13.38 16.62
N GLY A 379 -3.89 12.48 16.71
CA GLY A 379 -3.87 11.38 17.68
C GLY A 379 -3.60 11.79 19.12
N ASN A 380 -2.64 12.70 19.35
CA ASN A 380 -2.15 13.11 20.68
C ASN A 380 -3.24 13.46 21.71
N ILE A 381 -4.41 13.98 21.30
CA ILE A 381 -5.48 14.37 22.23
C ILE A 381 -6.37 13.20 22.68
N PHE A 382 -6.33 12.08 21.95
CA PHE A 382 -7.16 10.89 22.22
C PHE A 382 -6.38 9.79 22.93
N GLU A 383 -5.05 9.87 22.90
CA GLU A 383 -4.17 8.81 23.39
C GLU A 383 -3.58 9.16 24.75
N PRO A 384 -3.80 8.33 25.79
CA PRO A 384 -3.14 8.52 27.07
C PRO A 384 -1.65 8.18 26.96
N VAL A 385 -0.83 8.83 27.80
CA VAL A 385 0.57 8.43 27.99
C VAL A 385 0.59 7.21 28.91
N GLU A 386 1.27 6.15 28.48
CA GLU A 386 1.44 4.92 29.24
C GLU A 386 2.92 4.64 29.46
N GLU A 387 3.29 4.21 30.67
CA GLU A 387 4.66 3.82 31.00
C GLU A 387 5.13 2.62 30.17
N ASN A 388 4.22 1.68 29.88
CA ASN A 388 4.52 0.45 29.13
C ASN A 388 3.49 0.24 28.01
N PRO A 389 3.61 0.95 26.87
CA PRO A 389 2.65 0.84 25.78
C PRO A 389 2.49 -0.56 25.20
N MET A 390 3.50 -1.44 25.36
CA MET A 390 3.42 -2.85 24.96
C MET A 390 2.27 -3.59 25.66
N LEU A 391 2.03 -3.30 26.95
CA LEU A 391 1.04 -3.96 27.80
C LEU A 391 -0.26 -3.17 27.94
N GLY A 392 -0.29 -1.94 27.40
CA GLY A 392 -1.30 -0.93 27.63
C GLY A 392 -2.56 -1.04 26.76
N PHE A 393 -3.17 0.10 26.47
CA PHE A 393 -4.48 0.22 25.82
C PHE A 393 -4.41 -0.08 24.30
N ARG A 394 -4.41 -1.37 23.95
CA ARG A 394 -4.33 -1.89 22.57
C ARG A 394 -5.17 -3.16 22.37
N GLY A 395 -5.28 -3.61 21.11
CA GLY A 395 -6.01 -4.82 20.70
C GLY A 395 -7.43 -4.90 21.25
N ALA A 396 -7.89 -6.09 21.61
CA ALA A 396 -9.26 -6.35 22.06
C ALA A 396 -9.80 -5.35 23.10
N SER A 397 -8.98 -5.00 24.10
CA SER A 397 -9.37 -4.08 25.19
C SER A 397 -9.78 -2.68 24.70
N ARG A 398 -9.21 -2.25 23.58
CA ARG A 398 -9.48 -0.95 22.96
C ARG A 398 -10.81 -0.97 22.21
N TYR A 399 -11.16 -2.08 21.57
CA TYR A 399 -12.28 -2.16 20.63
C TYR A 399 -13.66 -2.00 21.27
N TYR A 400 -13.84 -2.47 22.51
CA TYR A 400 -15.11 -2.33 23.23
C TYR A 400 -15.13 -1.15 24.21
N ASN A 401 -14.03 -0.43 24.38
CA ASN A 401 -13.94 0.67 25.34
C ASN A 401 -14.56 1.95 24.76
N GLU A 402 -15.35 2.67 25.55
CA GLU A 402 -16.05 3.91 25.15
C GLU A 402 -15.12 5.01 24.60
N ARG A 403 -13.83 4.99 24.95
CA ARG A 403 -12.83 5.92 24.40
C ARG A 403 -12.58 5.72 22.91
N TYR A 404 -12.74 4.50 22.39
CA TYR A 404 -12.31 4.14 21.04
C TYR A 404 -13.33 3.31 20.24
N GLN A 405 -14.40 2.80 20.85
CA GLN A 405 -15.38 1.93 20.19
C GLN A 405 -15.90 2.49 18.85
N GLU A 406 -16.06 3.81 18.74
CA GLU A 406 -16.45 4.48 17.49
C GLU A 406 -15.36 4.41 16.40
N GLY A 407 -14.08 4.42 16.77
CA GLY A 407 -12.96 4.18 15.86
C GLY A 407 -12.94 2.75 15.34
N PHE A 408 -13.15 1.76 16.23
CA PHE A 408 -13.24 0.35 15.83
C PHE A 408 -14.48 0.08 14.95
N ALA A 409 -15.56 0.84 15.13
CA ALA A 409 -16.72 0.77 14.25
C ALA A 409 -16.36 1.09 12.78
N LEU A 410 -15.43 2.02 12.54
CA LEU A 410 -14.96 2.34 11.18
C LEU A 410 -14.18 1.18 10.54
N GLU A 411 -13.36 0.46 11.31
CA GLU A 411 -12.68 -0.75 10.83
C GLU A 411 -13.69 -1.86 10.50
N CYS A 412 -14.70 -2.05 11.36
CA CYS A 412 -15.78 -3.00 11.11
C CYS A 412 -16.55 -2.65 9.83
N GLU A 413 -16.87 -1.36 9.62
CA GLU A 413 -17.56 -0.89 8.41
C GLU A 413 -16.73 -1.15 7.14
N ALA A 414 -15.41 -0.90 7.18
CA ALA A 414 -14.52 -1.18 6.06
C ALA A 414 -14.46 -2.68 5.72
N LEU A 415 -14.28 -3.54 6.74
CA LEU A 415 -14.28 -5.00 6.56
C LEU A 415 -15.63 -5.51 6.03
N ARG A 416 -16.75 -4.99 6.56
CA ARG A 416 -18.09 -5.31 6.10
C ARG A 416 -18.27 -4.94 4.63
N LYS A 417 -17.85 -3.73 4.24
CA LYS A 417 -17.89 -3.25 2.86
C LYS A 417 -17.10 -4.17 1.91
N VAL A 418 -15.88 -4.55 2.27
CA VAL A 418 -15.04 -5.47 1.46
C VAL A 418 -15.73 -6.82 1.26
N ARG A 419 -16.27 -7.41 2.32
CA ARG A 419 -16.90 -8.73 2.25
C ARG A 419 -18.25 -8.70 1.53
N GLN A 420 -19.14 -7.80 1.94
CA GLN A 420 -20.55 -7.81 1.52
C GLN A 420 -20.79 -7.03 0.23
N ASP A 421 -20.23 -5.83 0.13
CA ASP A 421 -20.49 -4.90 -0.98
C ASP A 421 -19.54 -5.21 -2.16
N MET A 422 -18.26 -5.45 -1.88
CA MET A 422 -17.26 -5.81 -2.89
C MET A 422 -17.20 -7.31 -3.20
N GLY A 423 -17.73 -8.17 -2.33
CA GLY A 423 -17.85 -9.62 -2.56
C GLY A 423 -16.58 -10.44 -2.30
N LEU A 424 -15.61 -9.88 -1.58
CA LEU A 424 -14.34 -10.56 -1.26
C LEU A 424 -14.48 -11.37 0.03
N THR A 425 -15.20 -12.49 -0.06
CA THR A 425 -15.51 -13.38 1.08
C THR A 425 -14.33 -14.23 1.56
N ASN A 426 -13.20 -14.20 0.84
CA ASN A 426 -11.93 -14.79 1.28
C ASN A 426 -11.23 -13.97 2.40
N VAL A 427 -11.75 -12.78 2.73
CA VAL A 427 -11.25 -11.95 3.84
C VAL A 427 -11.73 -12.49 5.19
N LYS A 428 -10.85 -13.09 5.98
CA LYS A 428 -11.15 -13.49 7.38
C LYS A 428 -10.72 -12.37 8.34
N VAL A 429 -11.27 -12.33 9.54
CA VAL A 429 -10.95 -11.26 10.52
C VAL A 429 -10.27 -11.86 11.73
N MET A 430 -9.16 -11.27 12.16
CA MET A 430 -8.40 -11.72 13.31
C MET A 430 -8.31 -10.64 14.40
N ILE A 431 -8.61 -11.03 15.63
CA ILE A 431 -8.58 -10.16 16.81
C ILE A 431 -7.26 -10.32 17.57
N PRO A 432 -6.44 -9.26 17.67
CA PRO A 432 -5.20 -9.26 18.46
C PRO A 432 -5.44 -8.92 19.93
N PHE A 433 -4.45 -9.27 20.74
CA PHE A 433 -4.24 -8.88 22.13
C PHE A 433 -5.47 -9.10 23.02
N CYS A 434 -6.14 -10.24 22.83
CA CYS A 434 -7.33 -10.62 23.59
C CYS A 434 -6.93 -11.29 24.92
N ARG A 435 -7.04 -10.58 26.05
CA ARG A 435 -6.49 -11.04 27.34
C ARG A 435 -7.39 -12.05 28.04
N THR A 436 -8.70 -11.89 27.90
CA THR A 436 -9.68 -12.73 28.60
C THR A 436 -10.82 -13.19 27.69
N VAL A 437 -11.46 -14.29 28.06
CA VAL A 437 -12.64 -14.83 27.36
C VAL A 437 -13.79 -13.82 27.36
N GLU A 438 -13.90 -12.99 28.41
CA GLU A 438 -14.92 -11.95 28.50
C GLU A 438 -14.64 -10.78 27.55
N GLU A 439 -13.38 -10.38 27.38
CA GLU A 439 -12.99 -9.42 26.34
C GLU A 439 -13.35 -9.95 24.95
N ALA A 440 -13.08 -11.22 24.66
CA ALA A 440 -13.43 -11.84 23.38
C ALA A 440 -14.92 -11.70 23.07
N LYS A 441 -15.79 -12.04 24.04
CA LYS A 441 -17.24 -11.90 23.89
C LYS A 441 -17.66 -10.45 23.63
N LYS A 442 -17.07 -9.49 24.34
CA LYS A 442 -17.34 -8.06 24.14
C LYS A 442 -16.95 -7.60 22.75
N VAL A 443 -15.76 -7.98 22.26
CA VAL A 443 -15.31 -7.63 20.90
C VAL A 443 -16.26 -8.21 19.85
N VAL A 444 -16.61 -9.50 19.94
CA VAL A 444 -17.55 -10.14 19.00
C VAL A 444 -18.91 -9.45 19.02
N ALA A 445 -19.40 -9.04 20.20
CA ALA A 445 -20.66 -8.28 20.31
C ALA A 445 -20.56 -6.90 19.63
N VAL A 446 -19.43 -6.20 19.74
CA VAL A 446 -19.21 -4.93 19.04
C VAL A 446 -19.10 -5.14 17.53
N MET A 447 -18.41 -6.17 17.06
CA MET A 447 -18.35 -6.52 15.63
C MET A 447 -19.74 -6.80 15.08
N LYS A 448 -20.53 -7.61 15.79
CA LYS A 448 -21.93 -7.93 15.42
C LYS A 448 -22.79 -6.67 15.36
N LYS A 449 -22.68 -5.77 16.34
CA LYS A 449 -23.40 -4.48 16.34
C LYS A 449 -23.07 -3.62 15.11
N ASN A 450 -21.84 -3.72 14.60
CA ASN A 450 -21.37 -3.00 13.42
C ASN A 450 -21.49 -3.81 12.10
N GLY A 451 -22.26 -4.91 12.10
CA GLY A 451 -22.64 -5.63 10.89
C GLY A 451 -21.69 -6.76 10.44
N LEU A 452 -20.64 -7.06 11.23
CA LEU A 452 -19.83 -8.26 11.09
C LEU A 452 -20.43 -9.37 11.97
N ASP A 453 -21.46 -10.04 11.45
CA ASP A 453 -22.29 -10.98 12.17
C ASP A 453 -22.28 -12.36 11.50
N ARG A 454 -21.70 -13.36 12.17
CA ARG A 454 -21.63 -14.75 11.68
C ARG A 454 -23.01 -15.40 11.51
N ASP A 455 -24.02 -14.92 12.24
CA ASP A 455 -25.40 -15.41 12.08
C ASP A 455 -26.03 -14.94 10.76
N ARG A 456 -25.48 -13.87 10.16
CA ARG A 456 -25.95 -13.29 8.87
C ARG A 456 -25.02 -13.59 7.71
N ASP A 457 -23.72 -13.68 7.97
CA ASP A 457 -22.68 -14.05 7.02
C ASP A 457 -22.00 -15.33 7.51
N ASN A 458 -22.49 -16.48 7.06
CA ASN A 458 -21.94 -17.79 7.42
C ASN A 458 -20.57 -18.08 6.79
N THR A 459 -20.02 -17.14 6.00
CA THR A 459 -18.67 -17.25 5.42
C THR A 459 -17.64 -16.39 6.16
N LEU A 460 -18.06 -15.66 7.19
CA LEU A 460 -17.21 -14.86 8.06
C LEU A 460 -16.56 -15.76 9.11
N ASP A 461 -15.26 -16.00 9.00
CA ASP A 461 -14.50 -16.64 10.06
C ASP A 461 -13.80 -15.58 10.92
N LEU A 462 -13.88 -15.77 12.22
CA LEU A 462 -13.21 -14.96 13.23
C LEU A 462 -12.06 -15.74 13.85
N TYR A 463 -10.85 -15.24 13.63
CA TYR A 463 -9.62 -15.75 14.20
C TYR A 463 -9.24 -14.94 15.44
N MET A 464 -8.45 -15.55 16.31
CA MET A 464 -7.78 -14.85 17.41
C MET A 464 -6.28 -15.04 17.30
N MET A 465 -5.54 -13.96 17.56
CA MET A 465 -4.10 -14.06 17.71
C MET A 465 -3.78 -14.62 19.11
N VAL A 466 -3.12 -15.78 19.16
CA VAL A 466 -2.66 -16.43 20.40
C VAL A 466 -1.29 -15.85 20.71
N GLU A 467 -1.27 -14.82 21.54
CA GLU A 467 -0.06 -14.03 21.79
C GLU A 467 0.13 -13.61 23.24
N ILE A 468 -0.78 -14.00 24.13
CA ILE A 468 -0.72 -13.77 25.57
C ILE A 468 -0.73 -15.14 26.27
N PRO A 469 0.02 -15.34 27.38
CA PRO A 469 0.01 -16.62 28.11
C PRO A 469 -1.39 -17.13 28.50
N SER A 470 -2.32 -16.22 28.81
CA SER A 470 -3.72 -16.59 29.09
C SER A 470 -4.43 -17.24 27.90
N ASN A 471 -4.08 -16.87 26.65
CA ASN A 471 -4.63 -17.52 25.45
C ASN A 471 -4.24 -19.00 25.37
N VAL A 472 -3.01 -19.34 25.81
CA VAL A 472 -2.52 -20.72 25.81
C VAL A 472 -3.18 -21.51 26.94
N ILE A 473 -3.24 -20.95 28.15
CA ILE A 473 -3.83 -21.61 29.32
C ILE A 473 -5.34 -21.86 29.12
N LEU A 474 -6.05 -20.89 28.53
CA LEU A 474 -7.50 -20.93 28.33
C LEU A 474 -7.89 -21.26 26.88
N ALA A 475 -7.01 -21.90 26.11
CA ALA A 475 -7.20 -22.13 24.67
C ALA A 475 -8.56 -22.79 24.34
N GLY A 476 -8.99 -23.77 25.14
CA GLY A 476 -10.27 -24.46 24.96
C GLY A 476 -11.50 -23.57 25.15
N GLU A 477 -11.40 -22.51 25.96
CA GLU A 477 -12.50 -21.55 26.13
C GLU A 477 -12.55 -20.54 24.99
N PHE A 478 -11.39 -20.04 24.54
CA PHE A 478 -11.31 -19.17 23.37
C PHE A 478 -11.75 -19.89 22.09
N ALA A 479 -11.47 -21.18 21.96
CA ALA A 479 -11.85 -21.99 20.79
C ALA A 479 -13.37 -22.17 20.64
N ARG A 480 -14.16 -21.88 21.68
CA ARG A 480 -15.63 -21.84 21.58
C ARG A 480 -16.15 -20.54 20.97
N ILE A 481 -15.31 -19.51 20.88
CA ILE A 481 -15.67 -18.17 20.40
C ILE A 481 -15.13 -17.95 18.99
N PHE A 482 -13.90 -18.40 18.71
CA PHE A 482 -13.19 -18.18 17.46
C PHE A 482 -13.10 -19.44 16.60
N ASP A 483 -13.08 -19.24 15.29
CA ASP A 483 -13.03 -20.29 14.27
C ASP A 483 -11.60 -20.80 14.00
N GLY A 484 -10.59 -20.03 14.43
CA GLY A 484 -9.19 -20.41 14.30
C GLY A 484 -8.24 -19.55 15.12
N PHE A 485 -6.97 -19.96 15.16
CA PHE A 485 -5.91 -19.29 15.89
C PHE A 485 -4.71 -18.99 15.00
N SER A 486 -4.07 -17.84 15.26
CA SER A 486 -2.77 -17.49 14.69
C SER A 486 -1.80 -17.21 15.82
N ILE A 487 -0.68 -17.93 15.91
CA ILE A 487 0.24 -17.79 17.03
C ILE A 487 1.12 -16.55 16.81
N GLY A 488 0.92 -15.53 17.64
CA GLY A 488 1.76 -14.35 17.70
C GLY A 488 3.01 -14.60 18.53
N SER A 489 3.95 -15.40 18.00
CA SER A 489 5.12 -15.85 18.75
C SER A 489 5.97 -14.71 19.31
N ASN A 490 6.02 -13.55 18.62
CA ASN A 490 6.79 -12.40 19.10
C ASN A 490 6.28 -11.87 20.46
N ASP A 491 4.99 -11.57 20.55
CA ASP A 491 4.41 -11.06 21.79
C ASP A 491 4.28 -12.18 22.84
N LEU A 492 4.01 -13.42 22.41
CA LEU A 492 3.96 -14.57 23.32
C LEU A 492 5.31 -14.81 24.00
N THR A 493 6.41 -14.81 23.25
CA THR A 493 7.76 -14.99 23.81
C THR A 493 8.10 -13.84 24.76
N GLN A 494 7.81 -12.60 24.39
CA GLN A 494 8.03 -11.44 25.27
C GLN A 494 7.29 -11.58 26.61
N LEU A 495 6.02 -11.99 26.58
CA LEU A 495 5.19 -12.10 27.78
C LEU A 495 5.49 -13.35 28.62
N VAL A 496 5.87 -14.46 27.99
CA VAL A 496 6.27 -15.69 28.70
C VAL A 496 7.60 -15.47 29.41
N LEU A 497 8.55 -14.77 28.79
CA LEU A 497 9.88 -14.54 29.37
C LEU A 497 9.96 -13.26 30.20
N GLY A 498 8.98 -12.36 30.09
CA GLY A 498 9.03 -11.05 30.73
C GLY A 498 10.09 -10.13 30.14
N VAL A 499 10.28 -10.18 28.81
CA VAL A 499 11.31 -9.42 28.10
C VAL A 499 10.70 -8.43 27.12
N ASP A 500 11.28 -7.23 27.04
CA ASP A 500 11.04 -6.29 25.95
C ASP A 500 12.15 -6.45 24.92
N ARG A 501 11.79 -6.85 23.70
CA ARG A 501 12.78 -7.05 22.63
C ARG A 501 13.41 -5.74 22.16
N ASP A 502 12.75 -4.61 22.39
CA ASP A 502 13.23 -3.28 22.00
C ASP A 502 14.25 -2.76 23.03
N SER A 503 14.39 -3.42 24.19
CA SER A 503 15.41 -3.11 25.19
C SER A 503 16.76 -3.71 24.82
N SER A 504 17.74 -2.86 24.54
CA SER A 504 19.11 -3.26 24.18
C SER A 504 19.84 -4.09 25.25
N ILE A 505 19.40 -4.01 26.51
CA ILE A 505 20.02 -4.70 27.64
C ILE A 505 19.59 -6.18 27.72
N ILE A 506 18.30 -6.46 27.44
CA ILE A 506 17.70 -7.78 27.67
C ILE A 506 17.22 -8.46 26.38
N SER A 507 17.25 -7.79 25.22
CA SER A 507 16.93 -8.39 23.93
C SER A 507 17.74 -9.64 23.57
N PRO A 508 18.97 -9.89 24.06
CA PRO A 508 19.64 -11.17 23.85
C PRO A 508 18.89 -12.38 24.43
N LEU A 509 18.02 -12.18 25.43
CA LEU A 509 17.18 -13.25 25.99
C LEU A 509 15.98 -13.61 25.10
N PHE A 510 15.67 -12.79 24.08
CA PHE A 510 14.57 -13.00 23.14
C PHE A 510 14.96 -13.87 21.92
N ASN A 511 16.25 -13.97 21.60
CA ASN A 511 16.77 -14.59 20.38
C ASN A 511 16.93 -16.11 20.45
#